data_AF-A0A4W5K573-F1
#
_entry.id   AF-A0A4W5K573-F1
#
_cell.length_a   1.000
_cell.length_b   1.000
_cell.length_c   1.000
_cell.angle_alpha   90.00
_cell.angle_beta   90.00
_cell.angle_gamma   90.00
#
_symmetry.space_group_name_H-M   'P 1'
#
loop_
_entity.id
_entity.type
_entity.pdbx_description
1 polymer ?
#
loop_
_entity_poly.entity_id
_entity_poly.type
_entity_poly.pdbx_seq_one_letter_code
_entity_poly.pdbx_strand_id
1 'polypeptide(L)'
;MNVKTWPWMKLYFKIKPLLQSAETEKELANMKENYEKMTADLAKALSTKKQMEEKLVSLTQEKNDLALQVASEGESLNDAEERCEGLIKSKIQQEAKLKETTERLEDEEEINAELTAKKRKLEDECSELKKDIDDLELTLAKVEKEKHATENKVKNLTEEMASMDESVAKLTKEKKALQEAHQQTLDDLQAEEDKVNTLTKAKTKLEQQVDDVSGV
;
A
#
# COMPACT_ATOMS: atom_id res chain seq x y z
N MET A 1 -17.37 55.92 130.25
CA MET A 1 -17.20 57.22 129.56
C MET A 1 -16.75 56.95 128.13
N ASN A 2 -17.45 57.52 127.15
CA ASN A 2 -17.15 57.34 125.73
C ASN A 2 -15.93 58.20 125.35
N VAL A 3 -14.81 57.58 125.03
CA VAL A 3 -13.53 58.26 124.73
C VAL A 3 -13.67 59.19 123.51
N LYS A 4 -14.66 58.99 122.64
CA LYS A 4 -14.92 59.82 121.46
C LYS A 4 -15.45 61.22 121.77
N THR A 5 -16.06 61.47 122.93
CA THR A 5 -16.61 62.79 123.29
C THR A 5 -15.72 63.60 124.23
N TRP A 6 -14.58 63.05 124.65
CA TRP A 6 -13.67 63.69 125.60
C TRP A 6 -12.94 64.89 124.96
N PRO A 7 -12.90 66.08 125.60
CA PRO A 7 -12.29 67.28 125.02
C PRO A 7 -10.82 67.10 124.59
N TRP A 8 -10.03 66.36 125.37
CA TRP A 8 -8.64 66.03 125.04
C TRP A 8 -8.50 65.15 123.80
N MET A 9 -9.44 64.23 123.56
CA MET A 9 -9.45 63.40 122.36
C MET A 9 -9.80 64.23 121.11
N LYS A 10 -10.73 65.19 121.24
CA LYS A 10 -11.04 66.16 120.18
C LYS A 10 -9.86 67.06 119.85
N LEU A 11 -9.09 67.47 120.85
CA LEU A 11 -7.87 68.26 120.67
C LEU A 11 -6.77 67.44 119.96
N TYR A 12 -6.56 66.18 120.37
CA TYR A 12 -5.62 65.26 119.73
C TYR A 12 -5.94 65.05 118.24
N PHE A 13 -7.22 64.86 117.86
CA PHE A 13 -7.60 64.74 116.45
C PHE A 13 -7.41 66.04 115.64
N LYS A 14 -7.42 67.22 116.28
CA LYS A 14 -7.13 68.50 115.61
C LYS A 14 -5.63 68.75 115.46
N ILE A 15 -4.82 68.34 116.44
CA ILE A 15 -3.37 68.60 116.45
C ILE A 15 -2.58 67.50 115.71
N LYS A 16 -2.97 66.23 115.84
CA LYS A 16 -2.25 65.08 115.24
C LYS A 16 -1.97 65.25 113.73
N PRO A 17 -2.92 65.71 112.89
CA PRO A 17 -2.66 65.92 111.45
C PRO A 17 -1.69 67.08 111.16
N LEU A 18 -1.51 68.02 112.09
CA LEU A 18 -0.60 69.17 111.96
C LEU A 18 0.83 68.84 112.42
N LEU A 19 1.06 67.64 112.97
CA LEU A 19 2.38 67.18 113.36
C LEU A 19 3.13 66.65 112.14
N GLN A 20 4.36 67.11 111.97
CA GLN A 20 5.28 66.66 110.91
C GLN A 20 5.50 65.12 110.93
N SER A 21 5.36 64.49 112.09
CA SER A 21 5.41 63.02 112.25
C SER A 21 4.24 62.28 111.58
N ALA A 22 3.04 62.87 111.53
CA ALA A 22 1.88 62.24 110.90
C ALA A 22 1.93 62.38 109.36
N GLU A 23 2.51 63.47 108.86
CA GLU A 23 2.71 63.70 107.43
C GLU A 23 3.82 62.80 106.87
N THR A 24 4.95 62.68 107.58
CA THR A 24 6.04 61.75 107.24
C THR A 24 5.63 60.27 107.27
N GLU A 25 4.76 59.85 108.21
CA GLU A 25 4.23 58.48 108.25
C GLU A 25 3.35 58.17 107.03
N LYS A 26 2.54 59.14 106.58
CA LYS A 26 1.71 59.02 105.36
C LYS A 26 2.57 58.97 104.09
N GLU A 27 3.61 59.80 104.02
CA GLU A 27 4.57 59.78 102.91
C GLU A 27 5.34 58.46 102.84
N LEU A 28 5.78 57.93 103.99
CA LEU A 28 6.44 56.63 104.07
C LEU A 28 5.52 55.49 103.61
N ALA A 29 4.25 55.51 104.03
CA ALA A 29 3.25 54.53 103.59
C ALA A 29 3.02 54.60 102.07
N ASN A 30 2.83 55.80 101.51
CA ASN A 30 2.68 56.00 100.07
C ASN A 30 3.93 55.56 99.30
N MET A 31 5.13 55.86 99.81
CA MET A 31 6.39 55.46 99.20
C MET A 31 6.54 53.94 99.19
N LYS A 32 6.15 53.27 100.28
CA LYS A 32 6.19 51.81 100.37
C LYS A 32 5.21 51.15 99.41
N GLU A 33 3.98 51.64 99.33
CA GLU A 33 2.99 51.17 98.35
C GLU A 33 3.48 51.35 96.91
N ASN A 34 4.03 52.54 96.59
CA ASN A 34 4.59 52.82 95.27
C ASN A 34 5.79 51.92 94.95
N TYR A 35 6.67 51.66 95.93
CA TYR A 35 7.81 50.78 95.77
C TYR A 35 7.36 49.34 95.51
N GLU A 36 6.40 48.83 96.28
CA GLU A 36 5.84 47.49 96.11
C GLU A 36 5.18 47.35 94.73
N LYS A 37 4.41 48.35 94.30
CA LYS A 37 3.79 48.39 92.98
C LYS A 37 4.83 48.42 91.85
N MET A 38 5.83 49.29 91.94
CA MET A 38 6.92 49.38 90.96
C MET A 38 7.71 48.07 90.88
N THR A 39 7.95 47.41 92.01
CA THR A 39 8.65 46.12 92.06
C THR A 39 7.83 45.02 91.38
N ALA A 40 6.52 44.98 91.62
CA ALA A 40 5.61 44.04 90.99
C ALA A 40 5.50 44.27 89.46
N ASP A 41 5.36 45.53 89.05
CA ASP A 41 5.30 45.92 87.63
C ASP A 41 6.61 45.58 86.91
N LEU A 42 7.76 45.82 87.54
CA LEU A 42 9.07 45.46 87.01
C LEU A 42 9.20 43.93 86.85
N ALA A 43 8.80 43.14 87.85
CA ALA A 43 8.83 41.69 87.77
C ALA A 43 7.95 41.16 86.62
N LYS A 44 6.76 41.73 86.43
CA LYS A 44 5.86 41.39 85.33
C LYS A 44 6.43 41.77 83.96
N ALA A 45 7.07 42.93 83.86
CA ALA A 45 7.73 43.40 82.64
C ALA A 45 8.89 42.48 82.25
N LEU A 46 9.74 42.08 83.21
CA LEU A 46 10.84 41.16 82.99
C LEU A 46 10.37 39.77 82.55
N SER A 47 9.30 39.25 83.17
CA SER A 47 8.69 37.98 82.75
C SER A 47 8.16 38.04 81.32
N THR A 48 7.43 39.11 80.98
CA THR A 48 6.93 39.34 79.61
C THR A 48 8.07 39.46 78.62
N LYS A 49 9.13 40.20 78.95
CA LYS A 49 10.32 40.35 78.12
C LYS A 49 10.94 38.99 77.79
N LYS A 50 11.14 38.14 78.81
CA LYS A 50 11.70 36.80 78.60
C LYS A 50 10.85 35.94 77.67
N GLN A 51 9.53 35.95 77.83
CA GLN A 51 8.61 35.23 76.93
C GLN A 51 8.69 35.73 75.47
N MET A 52 8.84 37.04 75.28
CA MET A 52 8.99 37.62 73.95
C MET A 52 10.34 37.27 73.31
N GLU A 53 11.42 37.24 74.10
CA GLU A 53 12.74 36.79 73.63
C GLU A 53 12.70 35.32 73.19
N GLU A 54 12.08 34.43 73.98
CA GLU A 54 11.91 33.01 73.61
C GLU A 54 11.09 32.84 72.32
N LYS A 55 10.00 33.60 72.16
CA LYS A 55 9.21 33.61 70.92
C LYS A 55 10.00 34.11 69.72
N LEU A 56 10.82 35.14 69.90
CA LEU A 56 11.64 35.71 68.83
C LEU A 56 12.69 34.70 68.33
N VAL A 57 13.28 33.92 69.24
CA VAL A 57 14.19 32.82 68.87
C VAL A 57 13.44 31.75 68.07
N SER A 58 12.25 31.32 68.53
CA SER A 58 11.44 30.33 67.82
C SER A 58 11.05 30.79 66.42
N LEU A 59 10.58 32.03 66.27
CA LEU A 59 10.20 32.59 64.96
C LEU A 59 11.40 32.74 64.03
N THR A 60 12.57 33.05 64.57
CA THR A 60 13.81 33.15 63.79
C THR A 60 14.22 31.77 63.25
N GLN A 61 14.10 30.73 64.08
CA GLN A 61 14.36 29.36 63.66
C GLN A 61 13.38 28.92 62.57
N GLU A 62 12.08 29.08 62.80
CA GLU A 62 11.03 28.72 61.83
C GLU A 62 11.22 29.45 60.48
N LYS A 63 11.59 30.74 60.52
CA LYS A 63 11.92 31.50 59.31
C LYS A 63 13.10 30.88 58.55
N ASN A 64 14.15 30.46 59.25
CA ASN A 64 15.31 29.85 58.61
C ASN A 64 14.97 28.47 58.02
N ASP A 65 14.18 27.67 58.72
CA ASP A 65 13.73 26.36 58.26
C ASP A 65 12.85 26.51 57.00
N LEU A 66 11.92 27.47 56.99
CA LEU A 66 11.11 27.80 55.82
C LEU A 66 11.97 28.29 54.65
N ALA A 67 13.01 29.08 54.90
CA ALA A 67 13.90 29.55 53.84
C ALA A 67 14.67 28.37 53.19
N LEU A 68 15.12 27.41 53.99
CA LEU A 68 15.76 26.19 53.47
C LEU A 68 14.77 25.32 52.69
N GLN A 69 13.54 25.18 53.17
CA GLN A 69 12.49 24.44 52.47
C GLN A 69 12.19 25.07 51.11
N VAL A 70 11.99 26.38 51.05
CA VAL A 70 11.74 27.11 49.80
C VAL A 70 12.89 26.93 48.80
N ALA A 71 14.14 26.96 49.26
CA ALA A 71 15.29 26.71 48.39
C ALA A 71 15.26 25.29 47.81
N SER A 72 15.00 24.28 48.66
CA SER A 72 14.94 22.88 48.22
C SER A 72 13.78 22.58 47.26
N GLU A 73 12.62 23.18 47.51
CA GLU A 73 11.45 23.07 46.63
C GLU A 73 11.70 23.79 45.30
N GLY A 74 12.43 24.91 45.32
CA GLY A 74 12.87 25.62 44.11
C GLY A 74 13.78 24.77 43.23
N GLU A 75 14.77 24.08 43.81
CA GLU A 75 15.62 23.14 43.06
C GLU A 75 14.80 21.97 42.48
N SER A 76 13.92 21.38 43.30
CA SER A 76 13.06 20.28 42.83
C SER A 76 12.09 20.71 41.73
N LEU A 77 11.63 21.96 41.76
CA LEU A 77 10.78 22.53 40.70
C LEU A 77 11.57 22.69 39.41
N ASN A 78 12.78 23.27 39.48
CA ASN A 78 13.64 23.45 38.32
C ASN A 78 13.98 22.09 37.65
N ASP A 79 14.31 21.07 38.44
CA ASP A 79 14.51 19.70 37.95
C ASP A 79 13.27 19.13 37.24
N ALA A 80 12.08 19.41 37.75
CA ALA A 80 10.83 18.98 37.14
C ALA A 80 10.54 19.73 35.83
N GLU A 81 10.83 21.03 35.79
CA GLU A 81 10.70 21.86 34.60
C GLU A 81 11.64 21.38 33.48
N GLU A 82 12.91 21.10 33.78
CA GLU A 82 13.86 20.57 32.79
C GLU A 82 13.42 19.21 32.23
N ARG A 83 12.89 18.31 33.07
CA ARG A 83 12.34 17.02 32.60
C ARG A 83 11.12 17.24 31.70
N CYS A 84 10.22 18.15 32.07
CA CYS A 84 9.06 18.49 31.27
C CYS A 84 9.46 19.06 29.90
N GLU A 85 10.44 19.96 29.83
CA GLU A 85 10.97 20.47 28.56
C GLU A 85 11.56 19.36 27.69
N GLY A 86 12.31 18.43 28.30
CA GLY A 86 12.85 17.26 27.61
C GLY A 86 11.74 16.39 26.99
N LEU A 87 10.68 16.13 27.75
CA LEU A 87 9.52 15.38 27.28
C LEU A 87 8.79 16.10 26.14
N ILE A 88 8.63 17.42 26.21
CA ILE A 88 8.01 18.21 25.14
C ILE A 88 8.82 18.11 23.85
N LYS A 89 10.16 18.25 23.92
CA LYS A 89 11.04 18.11 22.75
C LYS A 89 10.94 16.69 22.15
N SER A 90 10.97 15.67 23.00
CA SER A 90 10.80 14.28 22.56
C SER A 90 9.44 14.05 21.91
N LYS A 91 8.35 14.58 22.49
CA LYS A 91 7.00 14.47 21.92
C LYS A 91 6.94 15.04 20.50
N ILE A 92 7.46 16.25 20.29
CA ILE A 92 7.48 16.89 18.96
C ILE A 92 8.24 16.03 17.95
N GLN A 93 9.38 15.47 18.32
CA GLN A 93 10.15 14.58 17.43
C GLN A 93 9.39 13.30 17.09
N GLN A 94 8.68 12.72 18.06
CA GLN A 94 7.88 11.51 17.81
C GLN A 94 6.64 11.80 16.96
N GLU A 95 5.98 12.95 17.16
CA GLU A 95 4.86 13.39 16.32
C GLU A 95 5.30 13.62 14.87
N ALA A 96 6.49 14.20 14.66
CA ALA A 96 7.06 14.36 13.32
C ALA A 96 7.34 13.00 12.65
N LYS A 97 7.97 12.06 13.36
CA LYS A 97 8.23 10.70 12.86
C LYS A 97 6.95 9.93 12.56
N LEU A 98 5.94 10.08 13.41
CA LEU A 98 4.63 9.47 13.21
C LEU A 98 4.01 9.98 11.92
N LYS A 99 4.01 11.30 11.71
CA LYS A 99 3.48 11.92 10.49
C LYS A 99 4.19 11.41 9.23
N GLU A 100 5.52 11.42 9.22
CA GLU A 100 6.33 10.93 8.08
C GLU A 100 6.04 9.45 7.79
N THR A 101 5.92 8.62 8.84
CA THR A 101 5.64 7.19 8.68
C THR A 101 4.23 6.94 8.15
N THR A 102 3.25 7.74 8.58
CA THR A 102 1.87 7.66 8.08
C THR A 102 1.80 8.05 6.61
N GLU A 103 2.40 9.17 6.21
CA GLU A 103 2.42 9.60 4.79
C GLU A 103 3.05 8.52 3.89
N ARG A 104 4.19 7.95 4.31
CA ARG A 104 4.82 6.85 3.57
C ARG A 104 3.94 5.59 3.50
N LEU A 105 3.19 5.30 4.56
CA LEU A 105 2.28 4.16 4.56
C LEU A 105 1.14 4.36 3.54
N GLU A 106 0.57 5.55 3.48
CA GLU A 106 -0.47 5.91 2.52
C GLU A 106 0.03 5.77 1.06
N ASP A 107 1.24 6.24 0.76
CA ASP A 107 1.86 6.08 -0.56
C ASP A 107 2.03 4.59 -0.95
N GLU A 108 2.50 3.76 -0.02
CA GLU A 108 2.68 2.32 -0.26
C GLU A 108 1.33 1.59 -0.42
N GLU A 109 0.29 2.01 0.29
CA GLU A 109 -1.07 1.49 0.13
C GLU A 109 -1.64 1.84 -1.26
N GLU A 110 -1.40 3.05 -1.76
CA GLU A 110 -1.78 3.45 -3.12
C GLU A 110 -1.06 2.60 -4.18
N ILE A 111 0.28 2.45 -4.06
CA ILE A 111 1.08 1.61 -4.96
C ILE A 111 0.59 0.16 -4.94
N ASN A 112 0.24 -0.37 -3.77
CA ASN A 112 -0.27 -1.74 -3.64
C ASN A 112 -1.63 -1.90 -4.36
N ALA A 113 -2.52 -0.94 -4.22
CA ALA A 113 -3.80 -0.92 -4.93
C ALA A 113 -3.59 -0.88 -6.46
N GLU A 114 -2.68 -0.03 -6.94
CA GLU A 114 -2.33 0.01 -8.37
C GLU A 114 -1.75 -1.31 -8.88
N LEU A 115 -0.82 -1.91 -8.14
CA LEU A 115 -0.21 -3.19 -8.50
C LEU A 115 -1.25 -4.31 -8.53
N THR A 116 -2.19 -4.32 -7.59
CA THR A 116 -3.30 -5.27 -7.56
C THR A 116 -4.21 -5.11 -8.77
N ALA A 117 -4.54 -3.88 -9.17
CA ALA A 117 -5.32 -3.62 -10.37
C ALA A 117 -4.58 -4.06 -11.65
N LYS A 118 -3.29 -3.74 -11.77
CA LYS A 118 -2.43 -4.16 -12.89
C LYS A 118 -2.33 -5.68 -12.96
N LYS A 119 -2.15 -6.35 -11.83
CA LYS A 119 -2.10 -7.81 -11.74
C LYS A 119 -3.38 -8.45 -12.27
N ARG A 120 -4.55 -7.97 -11.82
CA ARG A 120 -5.83 -8.48 -12.29
C ARG A 120 -6.00 -8.33 -13.79
N LYS A 121 -5.61 -7.17 -14.35
CA LYS A 121 -5.66 -6.93 -15.79
C LYS A 121 -4.78 -7.92 -16.57
N LEU A 122 -3.56 -8.17 -16.10
CA LEU A 122 -2.65 -9.15 -16.71
C LEU A 122 -3.17 -10.59 -16.60
N GLU A 123 -3.84 -10.93 -15.49
CA GLU A 123 -4.49 -12.24 -15.32
C GLU A 123 -5.65 -12.41 -16.32
N ASP A 124 -6.46 -11.38 -16.51
CA ASP A 124 -7.56 -11.36 -17.49
C ASP A 124 -7.00 -11.51 -18.93
N GLU A 125 -6.00 -10.71 -19.31
CA GLU A 125 -5.33 -10.79 -20.63
C GLU A 125 -4.69 -12.16 -20.86
N CYS A 126 -4.04 -12.75 -19.85
CA CYS A 126 -3.47 -14.09 -19.93
C CYS A 126 -4.54 -15.18 -20.12
N SER A 127 -5.72 -15.01 -19.52
CA SER A 127 -6.84 -15.93 -19.68
C SER A 127 -7.42 -15.86 -21.10
N GLU A 128 -7.57 -14.65 -21.64
CA GLU A 128 -8.02 -14.42 -23.02
C GLU A 128 -7.05 -15.03 -24.04
N LEU A 129 -5.75 -14.77 -23.90
CA LEU A 129 -4.74 -15.34 -24.81
C LEU A 129 -4.72 -16.87 -24.78
N LYS A 130 -4.95 -17.51 -23.63
CA LYS A 130 -5.06 -18.97 -23.55
C LYS A 130 -6.25 -19.49 -24.35
N LYS A 131 -7.40 -18.81 -24.24
CA LYS A 131 -8.59 -19.17 -25.01
C LYS A 131 -8.35 -19.01 -26.52
N ASP A 132 -7.72 -17.91 -26.93
CA ASP A 132 -7.38 -17.68 -28.34
C ASP A 132 -6.42 -18.75 -28.89
N ILE A 133 -5.46 -19.21 -28.06
CA ILE A 133 -4.58 -20.33 -28.41
C ILE A 133 -5.41 -21.61 -28.63
N ASP A 134 -6.29 -21.97 -27.69
CA ASP A 134 -7.14 -23.16 -27.81
C ASP A 134 -8.03 -23.11 -29.08
N ASP A 135 -8.63 -21.94 -29.38
CA ASP A 135 -9.46 -21.73 -30.56
C ASP A 135 -8.65 -21.83 -31.88
N LEU A 136 -7.41 -21.34 -31.88
CA LEU A 136 -6.48 -21.47 -33.01
C LEU A 136 -6.01 -22.90 -33.21
N GLU A 137 -5.75 -23.66 -32.15
CA GLU A 137 -5.39 -25.08 -32.23
C GLU A 137 -6.53 -25.91 -32.85
N LEU A 138 -7.78 -25.65 -32.46
CA LEU A 138 -8.96 -26.27 -33.07
C LEU A 138 -9.09 -25.92 -34.56
N THR A 139 -8.84 -24.66 -34.91
CA THR A 139 -8.88 -24.20 -36.32
C THR A 139 -7.78 -24.86 -37.13
N LEU A 140 -6.56 -24.96 -36.59
CA LEU A 140 -5.43 -25.61 -37.25
C LEU A 140 -5.73 -27.08 -37.52
N ALA A 141 -6.21 -27.83 -36.53
CA ALA A 141 -6.59 -29.23 -36.69
C ALA A 141 -7.66 -29.44 -37.78
N LYS A 142 -8.62 -28.51 -37.88
CA LYS A 142 -9.64 -28.54 -38.94
C LYS A 142 -9.02 -28.32 -40.32
N VAL A 143 -8.17 -27.29 -40.47
CA VAL A 143 -7.50 -26.99 -41.73
C VAL A 143 -6.57 -28.12 -42.16
N GLU A 144 -5.85 -28.74 -41.24
CA GLU A 144 -5.01 -29.91 -41.53
C GLU A 144 -5.82 -31.10 -42.06
N LYS A 145 -7.00 -31.36 -41.48
CA LYS A 145 -7.91 -32.39 -41.98
C LYS A 145 -8.44 -32.07 -43.37
N GLU A 146 -8.82 -30.82 -43.64
CA GLU A 146 -9.28 -30.37 -44.96
C GLU A 146 -8.17 -30.44 -46.02
N LYS A 147 -6.93 -30.09 -45.63
CA LYS A 147 -5.74 -30.23 -46.45
C LYS A 147 -5.52 -31.69 -46.83
N HIS A 148 -5.52 -32.61 -45.86
CA HIS A 148 -5.36 -34.04 -46.14
C HIS A 148 -6.46 -34.59 -47.05
N ALA A 149 -7.71 -34.17 -46.87
CA ALA A 149 -8.79 -34.54 -47.78
C ALA A 149 -8.54 -34.06 -49.22
N THR A 150 -8.02 -32.83 -49.37
CA THR A 150 -7.68 -32.24 -50.67
C THR A 150 -6.47 -32.93 -51.31
N GLU A 151 -5.41 -33.22 -50.54
CA GLU A 151 -4.22 -33.95 -50.99
C GLU A 151 -4.59 -35.34 -51.52
N ASN A 152 -5.47 -36.07 -50.83
CA ASN A 152 -5.97 -37.37 -51.29
C ASN A 152 -6.76 -37.25 -52.60
N LYS A 153 -7.60 -36.21 -52.73
CA LYS A 153 -8.35 -35.96 -53.98
C LYS A 153 -7.41 -35.65 -55.14
N VAL A 154 -6.38 -34.84 -54.92
CA VAL A 154 -5.35 -34.53 -55.92
C VAL A 154 -4.61 -35.80 -56.34
N LYS A 155 -4.22 -36.64 -55.38
CA LYS A 155 -3.56 -37.92 -55.68
C LYS A 155 -4.41 -38.82 -56.57
N ASN A 156 -5.68 -39.03 -56.22
CA ASN A 156 -6.59 -39.87 -57.01
C ASN A 156 -6.78 -39.32 -58.44
N LEU A 157 -7.02 -38.02 -58.59
CA LEU A 157 -7.14 -37.39 -59.90
C LEU A 157 -5.84 -37.49 -60.72
N THR A 158 -4.67 -37.42 -60.07
CA THR A 158 -3.38 -37.59 -60.74
C THR A 158 -3.21 -39.02 -61.28
N GLU A 159 -3.61 -40.03 -60.49
CA GLU A 159 -3.60 -41.44 -60.91
C GLU A 159 -4.57 -41.70 -62.06
N GLU A 160 -5.79 -41.15 -62.00
CA GLU A 160 -6.78 -41.25 -63.08
C GLU A 160 -6.28 -40.58 -64.38
N MET A 161 -5.66 -39.40 -64.27
CA MET A 161 -5.05 -38.72 -65.41
C MET A 161 -3.96 -39.57 -66.06
N ALA A 162 -3.07 -40.18 -65.27
CA ALA A 162 -2.03 -41.05 -65.80
C ALA A 162 -2.61 -42.28 -66.54
N SER A 163 -3.68 -42.88 -66.01
CA SER A 163 -4.40 -43.98 -66.68
C SER A 163 -5.07 -43.54 -67.98
N MET A 164 -5.62 -42.32 -68.02
CA MET A 164 -6.19 -41.74 -69.23
C MET A 164 -5.10 -41.48 -70.27
N ASP A 165 -3.95 -40.94 -69.88
CA ASP A 165 -2.81 -40.70 -70.77
C ASP A 165 -2.29 -42.01 -71.39
N GLU A 166 -2.22 -43.10 -70.61
CA GLU A 166 -1.86 -44.43 -71.12
C GLU A 166 -2.90 -44.95 -72.13
N SER A 167 -4.18 -44.76 -71.85
CA SER A 167 -5.28 -45.13 -72.75
C SER A 167 -5.24 -44.33 -74.06
N VAL A 168 -4.99 -43.03 -73.97
CA VAL A 168 -4.82 -42.13 -75.13
C VAL A 168 -3.61 -42.56 -75.96
N ALA A 169 -2.48 -42.87 -75.33
CA ALA A 169 -1.29 -43.36 -76.02
C ALA A 169 -1.55 -44.67 -76.77
N LYS A 170 -2.26 -45.62 -76.13
CA LYS A 170 -2.66 -46.89 -76.74
C LYS A 170 -3.60 -46.67 -77.93
N LEU A 171 -4.66 -45.90 -77.76
CA LEU A 171 -5.61 -45.57 -78.83
C LEU A 171 -4.93 -44.84 -79.99
N THR A 172 -3.96 -43.98 -79.70
CA THR A 172 -3.18 -43.28 -80.73
C THR A 172 -2.34 -44.26 -81.54
N LYS A 173 -1.70 -45.24 -80.89
CA LYS A 173 -0.94 -46.30 -81.56
C LYS A 173 -1.84 -47.21 -82.40
N GLU A 174 -2.98 -47.63 -81.87
CA GLU A 174 -3.99 -48.43 -82.59
C GLU A 174 -4.54 -47.67 -83.81
N LYS A 175 -4.86 -46.38 -83.64
CA LYS A 175 -5.29 -45.50 -84.75
C LYS A 175 -4.23 -45.45 -85.85
N LYS A 176 -2.96 -45.28 -85.50
CA LYS A 176 -1.86 -45.25 -86.47
C LYS A 176 -1.72 -46.59 -87.20
N ALA A 177 -1.76 -47.71 -86.48
CA ALA A 177 -1.71 -49.05 -87.08
C ALA A 177 -2.89 -49.30 -88.03
N LEU A 178 -4.09 -48.85 -87.66
CA LEU A 178 -5.28 -48.95 -88.51
C LEU A 178 -5.17 -48.08 -89.76
N GLN A 179 -4.61 -46.87 -89.65
CA GLN A 179 -4.31 -46.00 -90.79
C GLN A 179 -3.29 -46.64 -91.75
N GLU A 180 -2.23 -47.26 -91.22
CA GLU A 180 -1.22 -47.98 -92.01
C GLU A 180 -1.84 -49.19 -92.72
N ALA A 181 -2.64 -50.00 -92.02
CA ALA A 181 -3.35 -51.14 -92.62
C ALA A 181 -4.37 -50.71 -93.71
N HIS A 182 -5.07 -49.60 -93.48
CA HIS A 182 -5.98 -49.02 -94.46
C HIS A 182 -5.22 -48.57 -95.72
N GLN A 183 -4.08 -47.89 -95.57
CA GLN A 183 -3.24 -47.50 -96.69
C GLN A 183 -2.73 -48.71 -97.47
N GLN A 184 -2.24 -49.74 -96.77
CA GLN A 184 -1.82 -50.98 -97.43
C GLN A 184 -2.96 -51.63 -98.23
N THR A 185 -4.18 -51.64 -97.69
CA THR A 185 -5.34 -52.20 -98.40
C THR A 185 -5.69 -51.40 -99.66
N LEU A 186 -5.55 -50.07 -99.63
CA LEU A 186 -5.73 -49.22 -100.80
C LEU A 186 -4.66 -49.48 -101.87
N ASP A 187 -3.40 -49.63 -101.45
CA ASP A 187 -2.28 -49.95 -102.34
C ASP A 187 -2.47 -51.35 -102.99
N ASP A 188 -2.89 -52.35 -102.21
CA ASP A 188 -3.21 -53.70 -102.68
C ASP A 188 -4.40 -53.68 -103.67
N LEU A 189 -5.45 -52.89 -103.38
CA LEU A 189 -6.59 -52.71 -104.27
C LEU A 189 -6.18 -52.10 -105.61
N GLN A 190 -5.35 -51.05 -105.59
CA GLN A 190 -4.81 -50.41 -106.80
C GLN A 190 -4.01 -51.41 -107.65
N ALA A 191 -3.19 -52.26 -107.02
CA ALA A 191 -2.42 -53.28 -107.72
C ALA A 191 -3.31 -54.32 -108.42
N GLU A 192 -4.39 -54.76 -107.77
CA GLU A 192 -5.37 -55.66 -108.38
C GLU A 192 -6.19 -54.96 -109.48
N GLU A 193 -6.54 -53.67 -109.34
CA GLU A 193 -7.16 -52.87 -110.41
C GLU A 193 -6.26 -52.77 -111.65
N ASP A 194 -4.96 -52.49 -111.47
CA ASP A 194 -3.98 -52.44 -112.56
C ASP A 194 -3.79 -53.79 -113.25
N LYS A 195 -3.83 -54.88 -112.47
CA LYS A 195 -3.78 -56.25 -112.99
C LYS A 195 -5.05 -56.60 -113.77
N VAL A 196 -6.24 -56.23 -113.28
CA VAL A 196 -7.51 -56.39 -114.01
C VAL A 196 -7.49 -55.58 -115.31
N ASN A 197 -7.00 -54.34 -115.28
CA ASN A 197 -6.82 -53.51 -116.48
C ASN A 197 -5.87 -54.16 -117.49
N THR A 198 -4.77 -54.73 -117.01
CA THR A 198 -3.79 -55.46 -117.86
C THR A 198 -4.40 -56.73 -118.45
N LEU A 199 -5.10 -57.53 -117.63
CA LEU A 199 -5.81 -58.72 -118.07
C LEU A 199 -6.93 -58.38 -119.07
N THR A 200 -7.63 -57.26 -118.87
CA THR A 200 -8.67 -56.78 -119.80
C THR A 200 -8.04 -56.39 -121.14
N LYS A 201 -6.93 -55.64 -121.14
CA LYS A 201 -6.18 -55.32 -122.36
C LYS A 201 -5.68 -56.58 -123.07
N ALA A 202 -5.13 -57.54 -122.32
CA ALA A 202 -4.68 -58.81 -122.87
C ALA A 202 -5.85 -59.62 -123.45
N LYS A 203 -6.99 -59.65 -122.76
CA LYS A 203 -8.23 -60.27 -123.21
C LYS A 203 -8.73 -59.63 -124.50
N THR A 204 -8.84 -58.30 -124.58
CA THR A 204 -9.25 -57.60 -125.82
C THR A 204 -8.28 -57.90 -126.97
N LYS A 205 -6.97 -57.95 -126.70
CA LYS A 205 -5.97 -58.29 -127.72
C LYS A 205 -6.11 -59.73 -128.22
N LEU A 206 -6.40 -60.67 -127.31
CA LEU A 206 -6.68 -62.06 -127.66
C LEU A 206 -8.01 -62.19 -128.43
N GLU A 207 -9.06 -61.47 -128.03
CA GLU A 207 -10.34 -61.41 -128.76
C GLU A 207 -10.12 -60.87 -130.19
N GLN A 208 -9.31 -59.82 -130.35
CA GLN A 208 -8.98 -59.27 -131.66
C GLN A 208 -8.14 -60.21 -132.53
N GLN A 209 -7.21 -60.97 -131.92
CA GLN A 209 -6.50 -62.05 -132.61
C GLN A 209 -7.42 -63.20 -133.01
N VAL A 210 -8.43 -63.52 -132.19
CA VAL A 210 -9.46 -64.50 -132.54
C VAL A 210 -10.26 -63.97 -133.73
N ASP A 211 -10.73 -62.72 -133.73
CA ASP A 211 -11.45 -62.12 -134.86
C ASP A 211 -10.60 -62.10 -136.16
N ASP A 212 -9.32 -61.71 -136.08
CA ASP A 212 -8.40 -61.70 -137.23
C ASP A 212 -8.13 -63.10 -137.81
N VAL A 213 -8.16 -64.16 -136.97
CA VAL A 213 -8.04 -65.57 -137.40
C VAL A 213 -9.39 -66.15 -137.82
N SER A 214 -10.50 -65.58 -137.35
CA SER A 214 -11.86 -66.10 -137.59
C SER A 214 -12.39 -65.83 -138.98
N GLY A 215 -11.87 -64.83 -139.73
CA GLY A 215 -12.12 -64.68 -141.17
C GLY A 215 -13.54 -65.04 -141.61
N VAL A 216 -14.55 -64.47 -140.94
CA VAL A 216 -15.98 -64.49 -141.26
C VAL A 216 -16.58 -63.14 -140.86
#